data_AF-A0A1F5Z0Q7-F1
#
_entry.id   AF-A0A1F5Z0Q7-F1
#
_cell.length_a   1.000
_cell.length_b   1.000
_cell.length_c   1.000
_cell.angle_alpha   90.00
_cell.angle_beta   90.00
_cell.angle_gamma   90.00
#
_symmetry.space_group_name_H-M   'P 1'
#
loop_
_entity.id
_entity.type
_entity.pdbx_description
1 polymer ?
#
loop_
_entity_poly.entity_id
_entity_poly.type
_entity_poly.pdbx_seq_one_letter_code
_entity_poly.pdbx_strand_id
1 'polypeptide(L)'
;MFNPFKAIGDLKSMREQALKMQQMLAQEEVTVEKNGVKVVMSGDQKIKELVIDGEEHHRAKEAIAEAIRKSQEIAARKLTEISGGLQGLMGGAEK
;
A
#
# COMPACT_ATOMS: atom_id res chain seq x y z
N MET A 1 30.65 -6.54 14.59
CA MET A 1 31.10 -5.88 13.34
C MET A 1 29.91 -5.77 12.42
N PHE A 2 29.39 -4.55 12.22
CA PHE A 2 28.27 -4.26 11.31
C PHE A 2 28.79 -4.50 9.89
N ASN A 3 28.27 -5.49 9.16
CA ASN A 3 28.78 -5.84 7.84
C ASN A 3 27.85 -5.25 6.75
N PRO A 4 28.13 -4.04 6.23
CA PRO A 4 27.22 -3.29 5.36
C PRO A 4 26.87 -4.02 4.06
N PHE A 5 27.76 -4.89 3.58
CA PHE A 5 27.51 -5.72 2.40
C PHE A 5 26.42 -6.79 2.62
N LYS A 6 26.27 -7.32 3.84
CA LYS A 6 25.18 -8.25 4.17
C LYS A 6 23.83 -7.50 4.25
N ALA A 7 23.82 -6.33 4.88
CA ALA A 7 22.62 -5.49 4.97
C ALA A 7 22.08 -5.06 3.60
N ILE A 8 22.95 -4.76 2.63
CA ILE A 8 22.55 -4.43 1.26
C ILE A 8 21.95 -5.65 0.52
N GLY A 9 22.52 -6.84 0.74
CA GLY A 9 21.98 -8.09 0.18
C GLY A 9 20.58 -8.40 0.71
N ASP A 10 20.38 -8.23 2.02
CA ASP A 10 19.08 -8.46 2.68
C ASP A 10 18.00 -7.49 2.16
N LEU A 11 18.33 -6.20 2.01
CA LEU A 11 17.43 -5.20 1.43
C LEU A 11 16.98 -5.54 0.00
N LYS A 12 17.91 -6.02 -0.84
CA LYS A 12 17.58 -6.42 -2.22
C LYS A 12 16.62 -7.61 -2.23
N SER A 13 16.89 -8.62 -1.42
CA SER A 13 16.02 -9.80 -1.32
C SER A 13 14.62 -9.46 -0.80
N MET A 14 14.51 -8.57 0.18
CA MET A 14 13.24 -8.08 0.71
C MET A 14 12.45 -7.33 -0.37
N ARG A 15 13.12 -6.48 -1.17
CA ARG A 15 12.47 -5.77 -2.28
C ARG A 15 11.93 -6.75 -3.32
N GLU A 16 12.70 -7.77 -3.70
CA GLU A 16 12.26 -8.80 -4.65
C GLU A 16 11.04 -9.57 -4.12
N GLN A 17 11.06 -9.94 -2.83
CA GLN A 17 9.92 -10.60 -2.18
C GLN A 17 8.69 -9.70 -2.15
N ALA A 18 8.85 -8.41 -1.84
CA ALA A 18 7.75 -7.44 -1.83
C ALA A 18 7.13 -7.26 -3.23
N LEU A 19 7.96 -7.18 -4.29
CA LEU A 19 7.47 -7.11 -5.67
C LEU A 19 6.69 -8.36 -6.06
N LYS A 20 7.20 -9.54 -5.72
CA LYS A 20 6.51 -10.80 -5.97
C LYS A 20 5.18 -10.85 -5.23
N MET A 21 5.14 -10.42 -3.97
CA MET A 21 3.91 -10.31 -3.19
C MET A 21 2.90 -9.36 -3.85
N GLN A 22 3.34 -8.18 -4.28
CA GLN A 22 2.49 -7.22 -4.97
C GLN A 22 1.90 -7.83 -6.26
N GLN A 23 2.70 -8.56 -7.04
CA GLN A 23 2.23 -9.25 -8.25
C GLN A 23 1.22 -10.36 -7.95
N MET A 24 1.40 -11.10 -6.85
CA MET A 24 0.44 -12.12 -6.41
C MET A 24 -0.88 -11.44 -6.00
N LEU A 25 -0.81 -10.39 -5.18
CA LEU A 25 -2.00 -9.64 -4.74
C LEU A 25 -2.76 -8.98 -5.91
N ALA A 26 -2.05 -8.54 -6.96
CA ALA A 26 -2.69 -7.96 -8.14
C ALA A 26 -3.51 -8.99 -8.95
N GLN A 27 -3.20 -10.29 -8.82
CA GLN A 27 -3.94 -11.39 -9.46
C GLN A 27 -5.18 -11.77 -8.66
N GLU A 28 -5.14 -11.62 -7.33
CA GLU A 28 -6.30 -11.84 -6.48
C GLU A 28 -7.38 -10.81 -6.73
N GLU A 29 -8.63 -11.25 -6.72
CA GLU A 29 -9.80 -10.40 -6.90
C GLU A 29 -10.75 -10.52 -5.72
N VAL A 30 -11.18 -9.38 -5.22
CA VAL A 30 -12.13 -9.24 -4.13
C VAL A 30 -13.37 -8.57 -4.69
N THR A 31 -14.51 -9.26 -4.57
CA THR A 31 -15.82 -8.72 -4.92
C THR A 31 -16.64 -8.54 -3.64
N VAL A 32 -17.18 -7.34 -3.46
CA VAL A 32 -18.11 -7.04 -2.37
C VAL A 32 -19.39 -6.50 -2.97
N GLU A 33 -20.52 -7.08 -2.58
CA GLU A 33 -21.85 -6.61 -2.94
C GLU A 33 -22.65 -6.32 -1.68
N LYS A 34 -23.12 -5.08 -1.53
CA LYS A 34 -23.90 -4.66 -0.37
C LYS A 34 -24.74 -3.43 -0.70
N ASN A 35 -26.01 -3.45 -0.31
CA ASN A 35 -26.93 -2.31 -0.44
C ASN A 35 -26.98 -1.71 -1.86
N GLY A 36 -27.04 -2.56 -2.89
CA GLY A 36 -27.06 -2.12 -4.29
C GLY A 36 -25.69 -1.70 -4.85
N VAL A 37 -24.64 -1.72 -4.05
CA VAL A 37 -23.27 -1.39 -4.49
C VAL A 37 -22.47 -2.66 -4.67
N LYS A 38 -21.93 -2.86 -5.88
CA LYS A 38 -20.95 -3.88 -6.20
C LYS A 38 -19.59 -3.22 -6.47
N VAL A 39 -18.57 -3.68 -5.76
CA VAL A 39 -17.18 -3.26 -5.95
C VAL A 39 -16.35 -4.47 -6.30
N VAL A 40 -15.62 -4.39 -7.41
CA VAL A 40 -14.59 -5.38 -7.78
C VAL A 40 -13.23 -4.71 -7.68
N MET A 41 -12.35 -5.29 -6.88
CA MET A 41 -11.03 -4.73 -6.57
C MET A 41 -9.98 -5.84 -6.57
N SER A 42 -8.76 -5.56 -7.01
CA SER A 42 -7.64 -6.48 -6.80
C SER A 42 -7.14 -6.49 -5.36
N GLY A 43 -6.40 -7.52 -4.96
CA GLY A 43 -5.78 -7.62 -3.63
C GLY A 43 -4.76 -6.50 -3.34
N ASP A 44 -4.17 -5.89 -4.38
CA ASP A 44 -3.35 -4.67 -4.27
C ASP A 44 -4.16 -3.36 -4.24
N GLN A 45 -5.48 -3.47 -4.00
CA GLN A 45 -6.43 -2.37 -3.82
C GLN A 45 -6.66 -1.49 -5.05
N LYS A 46 -6.57 -2.03 -6.27
CA LYS A 46 -7.01 -1.31 -7.49
C LYS A 46 -8.45 -1.64 -7.81
N ILE A 47 -9.30 -0.61 -7.84
CA ILE A 47 -10.72 -0.76 -8.20
C ILE A 47 -10.83 -1.05 -9.69
N LYS A 48 -11.37 -2.21 -10.03
CA LYS A 48 -11.64 -2.65 -11.41
C LYS A 48 -13.04 -2.21 -11.84
N GLU A 49 -14.04 -2.43 -10.99
CA GLU A 49 -15.44 -2.18 -11.26
C GLU A 49 -16.11 -1.52 -10.05
N LEU A 50 -17.02 -0.57 -10.30
CA LEU A 50 -17.91 0.00 -9.31
C LEU A 50 -19.27 0.16 -9.95
N VAL A 51 -20.22 -0.64 -9.49
CA VAL A 51 -21.62 -0.60 -9.92
C VAL A 51 -22.48 -0.19 -8.74
N ILE A 52 -23.42 0.71 -8.97
CA ILE A 52 -24.43 1.12 -8.00
C ILE A 52 -25.78 0.99 -8.69
N ASP A 53 -26.68 0.24 -8.08
CA ASP A 53 -28.04 0.00 -8.58
C ASP A 53 -28.09 -0.47 -10.05
N GLY A 54 -27.07 -1.23 -10.47
CA GLY A 54 -26.96 -1.80 -11.82
C GLY A 54 -26.26 -0.91 -12.85
N GLU A 55 -25.84 0.31 -12.49
CA GLU A 55 -25.12 1.22 -13.37
C GLU A 55 -23.64 1.37 -13.00
N GLU A 56 -22.74 1.44 -13.99
CA GLU A 56 -21.33 1.72 -13.73
C GLU A 56 -21.10 3.19 -13.38
N HIS A 57 -20.43 3.44 -12.25
CA HIS A 57 -20.15 4.79 -11.77
C HIS A 57 -18.65 5.15 -11.84
N HIS A 58 -18.17 5.49 -13.05
CA HIS A 58 -16.76 5.85 -13.27
C HIS A 58 -16.28 7.03 -12.41
N ARG A 59 -17.08 8.10 -12.27
CA ARG A 59 -16.71 9.27 -11.46
C ARG A 59 -16.51 8.92 -9.98
N ALA A 60 -17.37 8.07 -9.43
CA ALA A 60 -17.25 7.62 -8.05
C ALA A 60 -16.04 6.69 -7.90
N LYS A 61 -15.80 5.80 -8.87
CA LYS A 61 -14.61 4.94 -8.93
C LYS A 61 -13.32 5.75 -8.88
N GLU A 62 -13.22 6.81 -9.69
CA GLU A 62 -12.05 7.69 -9.72
C GLU A 62 -11.84 8.41 -8.39
N ALA A 63 -12.90 8.99 -7.82
CA ALA A 63 -12.84 9.68 -6.54
C ALA A 63 -12.38 8.76 -5.40
N ILE A 64 -12.90 7.53 -5.34
CA ILE A 64 -12.50 6.53 -4.34
C ILE A 64 -11.05 6.10 -4.58
N ALA A 65 -10.64 5.85 -5.83
CA ALA A 65 -9.26 5.50 -6.15
C ALA A 65 -8.28 6.61 -5.73
N GLU A 66 -8.65 7.88 -5.92
CA GLU A 66 -7.86 9.02 -5.44
C GLU A 66 -7.79 9.06 -3.90
N ALA A 67 -8.92 8.82 -3.21
CA ALA A 67 -8.95 8.76 -1.75
C ALA A 67 -8.06 7.64 -1.18
N ILE A 68 -8.05 6.46 -1.80
CA ILE A 68 -7.16 5.35 -1.44
C ILE A 68 -5.70 5.77 -1.58
N ARG A 69 -5.31 6.37 -2.72
CA ARG A 69 -3.94 6.85 -2.96
C ARG A 69 -3.51 7.90 -1.94
N LYS A 70 -4.39 8.87 -1.64
CA LYS A 70 -4.12 9.90 -0.61
C LYS A 70 -3.94 9.28 0.77
N SER A 71 -4.78 8.31 1.14
CA SER A 71 -4.66 7.59 2.42
C SER A 71 -3.31 6.85 2.53
N GLN A 72 -2.89 6.18 1.45
CA GLN A 72 -1.59 5.51 1.38
C GLN A 72 -0.43 6.51 1.49
N GLU A 73 -0.52 7.67 0.82
CA GLU A 73 0.48 8.73 0.93
C GLU A 73 0.61 9.26 2.37
N ILE A 74 -0.52 9.51 3.03
CA ILE A 74 -0.55 9.94 4.44
C ILE A 74 0.10 8.89 5.34
N ALA A 75 -0.23 7.60 5.15
CA ALA A 75 0.36 6.52 5.91
C ALA A 75 1.89 6.43 5.70
N ALA A 76 2.35 6.55 4.46
CA ALA A 76 3.78 6.54 4.13
C ALA A 76 4.53 7.72 4.77
N ARG A 77 3.93 8.92 4.74
CA ARG A 77 4.48 10.11 5.42
C ARG A 77 4.62 9.88 6.93
N LYS A 78 3.57 9.39 7.59
CA LYS A 78 3.59 9.10 9.03
C LYS A 78 4.64 8.04 9.40
N LEU A 79 4.79 6.98 8.61
CA LEU A 79 5.83 5.98 8.83
C LEU A 79 7.23 6.58 8.73
N THR A 80 7.44 7.45 7.75
CA THR A 80 8.72 8.15 7.55
C THR A 80 9.03 9.06 8.75
N GLU A 81 8.05 9.84 9.22
CA GLU A 81 8.18 10.69 10.41
C GLU A 81 8.55 9.89 11.66
N ILE A 82 7.90 8.74 11.90
CA ILE A 82 8.21 7.86 13.03
C ILE A 82 9.64 7.31 12.91
N SER A 83 10.03 6.84 11.72
CA SER A 83 11.38 6.29 11.49
C SER A 83 12.49 7.34 11.65
N GLY A 84 12.29 8.55 11.14
CA GLY A 84 13.23 9.66 11.28
C GLY A 84 13.30 10.21 12.70
N GLY A 85 12.16 10.28 13.41
CA GLY A 85 12.11 10.66 14.82
C GLY A 85 12.80 9.63 15.73
N LEU A 86 12.62 8.34 15.47
CA LEU A 86 13.32 7.28 16.20
C LEU A 86 14.83 7.35 15.99
N GLN A 87 15.29 7.58 14.75
CA GLN A 87 16.71 7.69 14.45
C GLN A 87 17.36 8.91 15.13
N GLY A 88 16.63 10.03 15.22
CA GLY A 88 17.07 11.21 15.96
C GLY A 88 17.19 10.98 17.47
N LEU A 89 16.27 10.21 18.06
CA LEU A 89 16.31 9.87 19.48
C LEU A 89 17.39 8.83 19.81
N MET A 90 17.57 7.81 18.96
CA MET A 90 18.63 6.80 19.18
C MET A 90 20.02 7.37 18.93
N GLY A 91 20.19 8.25 17.94
CA GLY A 91 21.46 8.96 17.71
C GLY A 91 21.78 10.03 18.77
N GLY A 92 20.78 10.46 19.55
CA GLY A 92 20.96 11.37 20.69
C GLY A 92 21.34 10.66 22.00
N ALA A 93 21.12 9.36 22.11
CA ALA A 93 21.44 8.56 23.30
C ALA A 93 22.88 8.01 23.31
N GLU A 94 23.64 8.19 22.23
CA GLU A 94 25.04 7.73 22.10
C GLU A 94 26.08 8.85 22.32
N LYS A 95 25.71 9.98 22.94
CA LYS A 95 26.64 11.05 23.36
C LYS A 95 26.68 11.24 24.86
#